data_AF-A0A816ZCM3-F1
#
_entry.id   AF-A0A816ZCM3-F1
#
_cell.length_a   1.000
_cell.length_b   1.000
_cell.length_c   1.000
_cell.angle_alpha   90.00
_cell.angle_beta   90.00
_cell.angle_gamma   90.00
#
_symmetry.space_group_name_H-M   'P 1'
#
loop_
_entity.id
_entity.type
_entity.pdbx_description
1 polymer ?
#
loop_
_entity_poly.entity_id
_entity_poly.type
_entity_poly.pdbx_seq_one_letter_code
_entity_poly.pdbx_strand_id
1 'polypeptide(L)'
;MEMNQEENIGIQGKVVAVTGGLGLVGSAVCLELLRRGALQVRSLDCRKTSPWSDRLKEWGVHCINGDVVSIEDIEEALDGVDCVIHLASYGGSGKEMIQTRRIEEVNVEGTRNVLETCVKKGITKVVYLSSNGVVFGGKEIENGDETLPCLSSNQYVGPYDQTKSVAEQLVLKNNGRIVESGHGSLLSTCAIRCPLVYGPGEEKYLDRIISDARLGLLLFKIGDPNSKIDWIYVDNIVLALMLATTGLMSKYSKVAGKAYFVSDSSPINFFEFLQPLLKNLDYDLPKSSLSIPLAVSLGNICKAIYIMLSPLLNQRWIPQPLILPPEVYKVGVTNYYSIKKAKEELGYEPKTQPEEAMTETIRYFKDKKRREVDGPSIYAWLFCVIGLPSILSVAWLPDIGPIPFLRVIALFIFRSMLALRIASGIVVTAHVSEAFYALWLARRVDPRNASAWFWRTLLLATFSLRLLWKRRGKEVEQTAIREGLLTDSMSV
;
A
#
# COMPACT_ATOMS: atom_id res chain seq x y z
N MET A 1 -28.41 -10.00 15.15
CA MET A 1 -27.22 -9.47 15.84
C MET A 1 -27.68 -8.16 16.45
N GLU A 2 -28.02 -8.16 17.75
CA GLU A 2 -28.40 -6.93 18.44
C GLU A 2 -27.19 -5.99 18.44
N MET A 3 -27.29 -4.89 17.67
CA MET A 3 -26.25 -3.88 17.60
C MET A 3 -26.15 -3.16 18.94
N ASN A 4 -24.96 -3.10 19.50
CA ASN A 4 -24.69 -2.46 20.78
C ASN A 4 -25.01 -0.95 20.65
N GLN A 5 -26.04 -0.47 21.35
CA GLN A 5 -26.54 0.92 21.21
C GLN A 5 -25.46 1.99 21.51
N GLU A 6 -24.43 1.63 22.30
CA GLU A 6 -23.29 2.50 22.61
C GLU A 6 -22.37 2.77 21.40
N GLU A 7 -22.24 1.85 20.45
CA GLU A 7 -21.34 2.02 19.30
C GLU A 7 -21.85 3.04 18.26
N ASN A 8 -23.16 3.32 18.27
CA ASN A 8 -23.81 4.20 17.30
C ASN A 8 -23.94 5.66 17.77
N ILE A 9 -23.61 5.91 19.04
CA ILE A 9 -23.79 7.23 19.68
C ILE A 9 -22.96 8.28 18.91
N GLY A 10 -23.63 9.35 18.50
CA GLY A 10 -23.03 10.51 17.80
C GLY A 10 -22.94 10.39 16.28
N ILE A 11 -23.04 9.19 15.70
CA ILE A 11 -22.97 8.96 14.24
C ILE A 11 -24.36 8.71 13.64
N GLN A 12 -25.27 8.07 14.40
CA GLN A 12 -26.62 7.78 13.93
C GLN A 12 -27.33 9.04 13.41
N GLY A 13 -27.87 8.96 12.20
CA GLY A 13 -28.62 10.06 11.58
C GLY A 13 -27.77 11.23 11.08
N LYS A 14 -26.43 11.10 11.08
CA LYS A 14 -25.51 12.15 10.62
C LYS A 14 -25.10 12.00 9.16
N VAL A 15 -24.80 13.12 8.51
CA VAL A 15 -24.14 13.15 7.20
C VAL A 15 -22.64 13.32 7.44
N VAL A 16 -21.84 12.33 7.00
CA VAL A 16 -20.39 12.31 7.23
C VAL A 16 -19.65 12.30 5.90
N ALA A 17 -18.68 13.20 5.75
CA ALA A 17 -17.78 13.20 4.60
C ALA A 17 -16.43 12.58 4.95
N VAL A 18 -15.92 11.75 4.05
CA VAL A 18 -14.63 11.07 4.15
C VAL A 18 -13.81 11.45 2.92
N THR A 19 -12.72 12.19 3.13
CA THR A 19 -11.74 12.41 2.04
C THR A 19 -10.79 11.22 1.97
N GLY A 20 -10.36 10.81 0.78
CA GLY A 20 -9.58 9.59 0.58
C GLY A 20 -10.41 8.31 0.75
N GLY A 21 -11.73 8.40 0.51
CA GLY A 21 -12.68 7.32 0.78
C GLY A 21 -12.55 6.09 -0.13
N LEU A 22 -11.73 6.15 -1.20
CA LEU A 22 -11.40 4.98 -2.03
C LEU A 22 -10.06 4.32 -1.63
N GLY A 23 -9.35 4.85 -0.62
CA GLY A 23 -8.19 4.20 -0.01
C GLY A 23 -8.57 3.04 0.92
N LEU A 24 -7.57 2.30 1.41
CA LEU A 24 -7.76 1.18 2.35
C LEU A 24 -8.56 1.63 3.59
N VAL A 25 -8.03 2.60 4.33
CA VAL A 25 -8.69 3.11 5.56
C VAL A 25 -10.01 3.80 5.22
N GLY A 26 -10.03 4.65 4.19
CA GLY A 26 -11.21 5.44 3.86
C GLY A 26 -12.41 4.60 3.45
N SER A 27 -12.20 3.54 2.68
CA SER A 27 -13.28 2.64 2.28
C SER A 27 -13.84 1.87 3.47
N ALA A 28 -12.98 1.37 4.36
CA ALA A 28 -13.40 0.71 5.59
C ALA A 28 -14.16 1.66 6.54
N VAL A 29 -13.68 2.91 6.69
CA VAL A 29 -14.39 3.96 7.45
C VAL A 29 -15.76 4.25 6.85
N CYS A 30 -15.89 4.36 5.53
CA CYS A 30 -17.19 4.62 4.89
C CYS A 30 -18.21 3.52 5.21
N LEU A 31 -17.80 2.26 5.13
CA LEU A 31 -18.65 1.12 5.44
C LEU A 31 -19.01 1.06 6.93
N GLU A 32 -18.06 1.35 7.81
CA GLU A 32 -18.29 1.36 9.26
C GLU A 32 -19.25 2.49 9.68
N LEU A 33 -19.15 3.67 9.07
CA LEU A 33 -20.08 4.77 9.30
C LEU A 33 -21.52 4.39 8.96
N LEU A 34 -21.73 3.72 7.82
CA LEU A 34 -23.04 3.20 7.43
C LEU A 34 -23.53 2.11 8.39
N ARG A 35 -22.65 1.19 8.82
CA ARG A 35 -22.96 0.17 9.82
C ARG A 35 -23.43 0.78 11.14
N ARG A 36 -22.87 1.93 11.53
CA ARG A 36 -23.25 2.72 12.73
C ARG A 36 -24.46 3.63 12.51
N GLY A 37 -25.11 3.55 11.34
CA GLY A 37 -26.35 4.23 11.03
C GLY A 37 -26.20 5.70 10.66
N ALA A 38 -25.06 6.11 10.10
CA ALA A 38 -24.95 7.40 9.42
C ALA A 38 -26.09 7.52 8.38
N LEU A 39 -26.75 8.68 8.34
CA LEU A 39 -27.82 8.95 7.38
C LEU A 39 -27.29 8.93 5.94
N GLN A 40 -26.09 9.48 5.75
CA GLN A 40 -25.41 9.50 4.47
C GLN A 40 -23.91 9.57 4.69
N VAL A 41 -23.16 8.84 3.86
CA VAL A 41 -21.70 8.90 3.81
C VAL A 41 -21.28 9.38 2.43
N ARG A 42 -20.46 10.43 2.39
CA ARG A 42 -19.89 10.98 1.15
C ARG A 42 -18.40 10.71 1.11
N SER A 43 -17.92 10.11 0.03
CA SER A 43 -16.50 9.83 -0.19
C SER A 43 -15.95 10.77 -1.25
N LEU A 44 -14.98 11.61 -0.92
CA LEU A 44 -14.23 12.42 -1.89
C LEU A 44 -12.88 11.76 -2.17
N ASP A 45 -12.60 11.37 -3.42
CA ASP A 45 -11.32 10.79 -3.81
C ASP A 45 -10.97 11.06 -5.28
N CYS A 46 -9.68 11.27 -5.57
CA CYS A 46 -9.22 11.51 -6.94
C CYS A 46 -9.18 10.21 -7.76
N ARG A 47 -9.15 9.05 -7.10
CA ARG A 47 -9.27 7.75 -7.74
C ARG A 47 -10.68 7.59 -8.31
N LYS A 48 -10.76 7.03 -9.53
CA LYS A 48 -12.04 6.62 -10.14
C LYS A 48 -12.48 5.23 -9.66
N THR A 49 -11.52 4.39 -9.29
CA THR A 49 -11.75 2.99 -8.92
C THR A 49 -10.77 2.51 -7.86
N SER A 50 -11.22 1.59 -7.03
CA SER A 50 -10.44 0.81 -6.07
C SER A 50 -11.03 -0.60 -5.95
N PRO A 51 -10.33 -1.56 -5.30
CA PRO A 51 -10.88 -2.89 -5.02
C PRO A 51 -12.20 -2.89 -4.23
N TRP A 52 -12.55 -1.75 -3.63
CA TRP A 52 -13.71 -1.56 -2.77
C TRP A 52 -14.86 -0.82 -3.47
N SER A 53 -14.66 -0.31 -4.69
CA SER A 53 -15.63 0.57 -5.35
C SER A 53 -17.01 -0.05 -5.51
N ASP A 54 -17.10 -1.32 -5.88
CA ASP A 54 -18.40 -2.00 -6.05
C ASP A 54 -19.10 -2.14 -4.70
N ARG A 55 -18.37 -2.58 -3.67
CA ARG A 55 -18.89 -2.70 -2.30
C ARG A 55 -19.37 -1.37 -1.73
N LEU A 56 -18.64 -0.28 -1.96
CA LEU A 56 -19.03 1.07 -1.51
C LEU A 56 -20.35 1.51 -2.17
N LYS A 57 -20.52 1.26 -3.47
CA LYS A 57 -21.76 1.59 -4.19
C LYS A 57 -22.93 0.72 -3.74
N GLU A 58 -22.71 -0.58 -3.57
CA GLU A 58 -23.73 -1.52 -3.08
C GLU A 58 -24.27 -1.12 -1.70
N TRP A 59 -23.41 -0.60 -0.83
CA TRP A 59 -23.79 -0.11 0.49
C TRP A 59 -24.38 1.31 0.49
N GLY A 60 -24.40 2.00 -0.66
CA GLY A 60 -25.00 3.33 -0.80
C GLY A 60 -24.09 4.50 -0.41
N VAL A 61 -22.76 4.32 -0.42
CA VAL A 61 -21.82 5.44 -0.25
C VAL A 61 -21.90 6.37 -1.46
N HIS A 62 -22.04 7.67 -1.22
CA HIS A 62 -22.02 8.66 -2.29
C HIS A 62 -20.56 8.99 -2.66
N CYS A 63 -20.04 8.32 -3.68
CA CYS A 63 -18.67 8.51 -4.16
C CYS A 63 -18.57 9.70 -5.13
N ILE A 64 -17.84 10.73 -4.73
CA ILE A 64 -17.54 11.94 -5.49
C ILE A 64 -16.08 11.83 -5.99
N ASN A 65 -15.90 11.92 -7.31
CA ASN A 65 -14.57 11.93 -7.89
C ASN A 65 -14.05 13.36 -7.94
N GLY A 66 -13.07 13.69 -7.10
CA GLY A 66 -12.52 15.03 -6.98
C GLY A 66 -11.22 15.06 -6.20
N ASP A 67 -10.58 16.21 -6.19
CA ASP A 67 -9.28 16.43 -5.55
C ASP A 67 -9.42 17.38 -4.37
N VAL A 68 -8.79 17.07 -3.24
CA VAL A 68 -8.76 17.97 -2.07
C VAL A 68 -8.00 19.28 -2.35
N VAL A 69 -7.29 19.37 -3.46
CA VAL A 69 -6.67 20.62 -3.92
C VAL A 69 -7.69 21.54 -4.61
N SER A 70 -8.78 21.00 -5.18
CA SER A 70 -9.87 21.80 -5.76
C SER A 70 -10.85 22.24 -4.66
N ILE A 71 -11.07 23.55 -4.57
CA ILE A 71 -12.03 24.12 -3.63
C ILE A 71 -13.45 23.72 -4.03
N GLU A 72 -13.74 23.69 -5.33
CA GLU A 72 -15.05 23.32 -5.87
C GLU A 72 -15.44 21.89 -5.48
N ASP A 73 -14.51 20.94 -5.66
CA ASP A 73 -14.71 19.53 -5.31
C ASP A 73 -14.95 19.36 -3.78
N ILE A 74 -14.22 20.12 -2.96
CA ILE A 74 -14.42 20.11 -1.50
C ILE A 74 -15.77 20.75 -1.14
N GLU A 75 -16.14 21.87 -1.75
CA GLU A 75 -17.41 22.53 -1.47
C GLU A 75 -18.61 21.65 -1.83
N GLU A 76 -18.54 20.88 -2.91
CA GLU A 76 -19.55 19.88 -3.25
C GLU A 76 -19.58 18.76 -2.21
N ALA A 77 -18.42 18.19 -1.87
CA ALA A 77 -18.33 17.06 -0.96
C ALA A 77 -18.79 17.40 0.46
N LEU A 78 -18.55 18.63 0.91
CA LEU A 78 -18.80 19.08 2.28
C LEU A 78 -20.16 19.77 2.48
N ASP A 79 -21.00 19.87 1.45
CA ASP A 79 -22.26 20.60 1.56
C ASP A 79 -23.29 19.93 2.49
N GLY A 80 -23.69 20.61 3.57
CA GLY A 80 -24.64 20.06 4.55
C GLY A 80 -24.12 18.88 5.38
N VAL A 81 -22.80 18.76 5.52
CA VAL A 81 -22.13 17.69 6.28
C VAL A 81 -22.04 18.04 7.77
N ASP A 82 -22.29 17.06 8.66
CA ASP A 82 -22.13 17.23 10.10
C ASP A 82 -20.67 17.04 10.56
N CYS A 83 -19.91 16.18 9.88
CA CYS A 83 -18.55 15.80 10.26
C CYS A 83 -17.67 15.45 9.06
N VAL A 84 -16.40 15.84 9.14
CA VAL A 84 -15.38 15.43 8.18
C VAL A 84 -14.37 14.50 8.84
N ILE A 85 -14.12 13.37 8.18
CA ILE A 85 -12.99 12.49 8.47
C ILE A 85 -11.98 12.65 7.32
N HIS A 86 -10.92 13.42 7.58
CA HIS A 86 -9.91 13.80 6.60
C HIS A 86 -8.78 12.76 6.54
N LEU A 87 -8.83 11.85 5.54
CA LEU A 87 -7.85 10.78 5.33
C LEU A 87 -7.04 10.93 4.04
N ALA A 88 -7.43 11.86 3.15
CA ALA A 88 -6.71 12.10 1.91
C ALA A 88 -5.26 12.51 2.19
N SER A 89 -4.33 11.83 1.53
CA SER A 89 -2.90 11.98 1.74
C SER A 89 -2.13 11.44 0.54
N TYR A 90 -0.98 12.03 0.22
CA TYR A 90 -0.14 11.66 -0.91
C TYR A 90 1.34 11.57 -0.52
N GLY A 91 2.10 10.69 -1.17
CA GLY A 91 3.55 10.59 -0.95
C GLY A 91 4.01 9.59 0.09
N GLY A 92 3.15 8.66 0.53
CA GLY A 92 3.48 7.70 1.58
C GLY A 92 4.46 6.60 1.15
N SER A 93 4.49 6.23 -0.14
CA SER A 93 5.30 5.11 -0.64
C SER A 93 5.68 5.24 -2.12
N GLY A 94 6.76 4.57 -2.52
CA GLY A 94 7.13 4.37 -3.93
C GLY A 94 7.39 5.67 -4.69
N LYS A 95 6.99 5.70 -5.97
CA LYS A 95 7.16 6.87 -6.87
C LYS A 95 6.43 8.14 -6.39
N GLU A 96 5.48 8.05 -5.47
CA GLU A 96 4.80 9.25 -4.94
C GLU A 96 5.75 10.06 -4.05
N MET A 97 6.67 9.39 -3.34
CA MET A 97 7.58 10.02 -2.35
C MET A 97 8.56 11.04 -2.93
N ILE A 98 8.78 10.98 -4.25
CA ILE A 98 9.69 11.88 -4.98
C ILE A 98 8.95 13.07 -5.61
N GLN A 99 7.62 13.09 -5.53
CA GLN A 99 6.79 14.15 -6.12
C GLN A 99 6.49 15.25 -5.09
N THR A 100 7.54 15.85 -4.52
CA THR A 100 7.47 16.77 -3.37
C THR A 100 6.40 17.85 -3.50
N ARG A 101 6.27 18.48 -4.68
CA ARG A 101 5.26 19.50 -4.93
C ARG A 101 3.84 18.98 -4.70
N ARG A 102 3.52 17.82 -5.28
CA ARG A 102 2.20 17.20 -5.15
C ARG A 102 1.94 16.73 -3.72
N ILE A 103 2.97 16.29 -3.00
CA ILE A 103 2.88 15.94 -1.58
C ILE A 103 2.44 17.16 -0.76
N GLU A 104 3.07 18.30 -0.98
CA GLU A 104 2.74 19.56 -0.29
C GLU A 104 1.34 20.07 -0.66
N GLU A 105 1.01 20.09 -1.95
CA GLU A 105 -0.32 20.49 -2.44
C GLU A 105 -1.43 19.66 -1.78
N VAL A 106 -1.31 18.33 -1.76
CA VAL A 106 -2.36 17.47 -1.19
C VAL A 106 -2.36 17.53 0.34
N ASN A 107 -1.21 17.35 0.98
CA ASN A 107 -1.16 17.15 2.41
C ASN A 107 -1.28 18.46 3.19
N VAL A 108 -0.76 19.58 2.67
CA VAL A 108 -0.81 20.86 3.38
C VAL A 108 -1.95 21.71 2.86
N GLU A 109 -1.97 21.99 1.56
CA GLU A 109 -2.98 22.88 0.99
C GLU A 109 -4.35 22.20 0.94
N GLY A 110 -4.42 20.91 0.60
CA GLY A 110 -5.67 20.16 0.68
C GLY A 110 -6.25 20.11 2.10
N THR A 111 -5.42 19.95 3.12
CA THR A 111 -5.87 20.04 4.53
C THR A 111 -6.36 21.45 4.87
N ARG A 112 -5.66 22.50 4.41
CA ARG A 112 -6.10 23.89 4.59
C ARG A 112 -7.48 24.11 3.95
N ASN A 113 -7.66 23.70 2.70
CA ASN A 113 -8.92 23.85 1.98
C ASN A 113 -10.09 23.17 2.70
N VAL A 114 -9.87 21.96 3.23
CA VAL A 114 -10.86 21.25 4.04
C VAL A 114 -11.23 22.05 5.29
N LEU A 115 -10.25 22.55 6.03
CA LEU A 115 -10.49 23.33 7.26
C LEU A 115 -11.22 24.65 6.98
N GLU A 116 -10.79 25.40 5.97
CA GLU A 116 -11.44 26.66 5.58
C GLU A 116 -12.88 26.43 5.09
N THR A 117 -13.11 25.37 4.32
CA THR A 117 -14.46 25.02 3.87
C THR A 117 -15.35 24.60 5.03
N CYS A 118 -14.81 23.87 6.02
CA CYS A 118 -15.54 23.56 7.25
C CYS A 118 -16.00 24.83 7.98
N VAL A 119 -15.08 25.81 8.13
CA VAL A 119 -15.39 27.09 8.77
C VAL A 119 -16.47 27.85 8.01
N LYS A 120 -16.34 27.97 6.69
CA LYS A 120 -17.29 28.67 5.81
C LYS A 120 -18.68 28.02 5.84
N LYS A 121 -18.75 26.69 5.73
CA LYS A 121 -20.01 25.92 5.70
C LYS A 121 -20.61 25.62 7.07
N GLY A 122 -19.99 26.04 8.17
CA GLY A 122 -20.53 25.82 9.51
C GLY A 122 -20.30 24.40 10.06
N ILE A 123 -19.39 23.62 9.48
CA ILE A 123 -19.07 22.27 9.94
C ILE A 123 -18.21 22.36 11.18
N THR A 124 -18.62 21.69 12.26
CA THR A 124 -18.00 21.87 13.58
C THR A 124 -17.07 20.73 14.01
N LYS A 125 -16.96 19.65 13.22
CA LYS A 125 -16.26 18.42 13.63
C LYS A 125 -15.33 17.92 12.54
N VAL A 126 -14.02 17.86 12.84
CA VAL A 126 -13.00 17.33 11.91
C VAL A 126 -12.08 16.34 12.62
N VAL A 127 -12.08 15.09 12.17
CA VAL A 127 -11.07 14.09 12.55
C VAL A 127 -10.04 13.99 11.43
N TYR A 128 -8.75 14.08 11.76
CA TYR A 128 -7.67 14.00 10.81
C TYR A 128 -6.81 12.76 11.05
N LEU A 129 -6.54 11.98 10.01
CA LEU A 129 -5.56 10.90 10.08
C LEU A 129 -4.16 11.47 9.84
N SER A 130 -3.40 11.61 10.92
CA SER A 130 -1.99 11.98 10.94
C SER A 130 -1.09 10.73 10.78
N SER A 131 0.18 10.85 11.14
CA SER A 131 1.20 9.81 10.99
C SER A 131 2.13 9.81 12.19
N ASN A 132 2.68 8.65 12.55
CA ASN A 132 3.78 8.61 13.53
C ASN A 132 5.02 9.40 13.07
N GLY A 133 5.17 9.56 11.76
CA GLY A 133 6.23 10.34 11.12
C GLY A 133 6.32 11.80 11.58
N VAL A 134 5.26 12.38 12.15
CA VAL A 134 5.24 13.82 12.53
C VAL A 134 6.24 14.17 13.63
N VAL A 135 6.74 13.18 14.37
CA VAL A 135 7.81 13.34 15.38
C VAL A 135 9.07 12.53 15.04
N PHE A 136 9.10 11.81 13.92
CA PHE A 136 10.20 10.92 13.55
C PHE A 136 11.18 11.57 12.56
N GLY A 137 12.43 11.71 12.99
CA GLY A 137 13.52 12.33 12.22
C GLY A 137 14.60 11.35 11.79
N GLY A 138 14.29 10.04 11.74
CA GLY A 138 15.29 8.99 11.45
C GLY A 138 16.19 8.65 12.63
N LYS A 139 15.79 9.05 13.84
CA LYS A 139 16.45 8.70 15.11
C LYS A 139 15.57 7.73 15.88
N GLU A 140 16.20 6.89 16.68
CA GLU A 140 15.54 5.89 17.50
C GLU A 140 14.54 6.53 18.47
N ILE A 141 13.33 5.96 18.48
CA ILE A 141 12.26 6.30 19.42
C ILE A 141 11.69 4.99 19.95
N GLU A 142 11.87 4.76 21.24
CA GLU A 142 11.29 3.62 21.95
C GLU A 142 10.18 4.11 22.87
N ASN A 143 8.97 3.60 22.66
CA ASN A 143 7.80 3.91 23.47
C ASN A 143 7.51 5.42 23.61
N GLY A 144 7.71 6.19 22.54
CA GLY A 144 7.46 7.64 22.54
C GLY A 144 5.97 7.99 22.70
N ASP A 145 5.64 9.17 23.19
CA ASP A 145 4.24 9.60 23.41
C ASP A 145 3.98 11.00 22.83
N GLU A 146 2.78 11.54 23.04
CA GLU A 146 2.34 12.83 22.50
C GLU A 146 3.10 14.04 23.09
N THR A 147 3.96 13.86 24.09
CA THR A 147 4.83 14.94 24.60
C THR A 147 6.01 15.21 23.67
N LEU A 148 6.32 14.29 22.76
CA LEU A 148 7.37 14.49 21.76
C LEU A 148 7.04 15.67 20.83
N PRO A 149 7.97 16.61 20.64
CA PRO A 149 7.73 17.79 19.82
C PRO A 149 7.70 17.42 18.34
N CYS A 150 6.89 18.16 17.56
CA CYS A 150 7.07 18.20 16.12
C CYS A 150 8.46 18.73 15.79
N LEU A 151 9.08 18.18 14.75
CA LEU A 151 10.44 18.53 14.37
C LEU A 151 10.48 19.80 13.51
N SER A 152 11.64 20.45 13.49
CA SER A 152 11.94 21.51 12.52
C SER A 152 12.00 20.94 11.10
N SER A 153 11.67 21.79 10.12
CA SER A 153 11.56 21.40 8.71
C SER A 153 12.76 20.64 8.14
N ASN A 154 13.98 20.94 8.60
CA ASN A 154 15.23 20.33 8.14
C ASN A 154 15.59 19.01 8.84
N GLN A 155 14.81 18.57 9.82
CA GLN A 155 15.07 17.37 10.61
C GLN A 155 14.27 16.14 10.13
N TYR A 156 13.29 16.32 9.25
CA TYR A 156 12.53 15.22 8.69
C TYR A 156 13.33 14.45 7.65
N VAL A 157 13.11 13.14 7.60
CA VAL A 157 13.77 12.24 6.65
C VAL A 157 13.25 12.41 5.22
N GLY A 158 12.00 12.84 5.07
CA GLY A 158 11.37 13.05 3.77
C GLY A 158 10.18 14.00 3.80
N PRO A 159 9.72 14.46 2.62
CA PRO A 159 8.68 15.48 2.49
C PRO A 159 7.31 15.02 3.02
N TYR A 160 7.01 13.72 2.98
CA TYR A 160 5.76 13.18 3.50
C TYR A 160 5.58 13.46 4.99
N ASP A 161 6.56 13.06 5.81
CA ASP A 161 6.46 13.20 7.27
C ASP A 161 6.44 14.68 7.68
N GLN A 162 7.24 15.51 6.99
CA GLN A 162 7.23 16.96 7.16
C GLN A 162 5.84 17.57 6.87
N THR A 163 5.25 17.27 5.71
CA THR A 163 3.94 17.83 5.32
C THR A 163 2.81 17.33 6.19
N LYS A 164 2.83 16.06 6.62
CA LYS A 164 1.87 15.54 7.61
C LYS A 164 1.99 16.25 8.97
N SER A 165 3.20 16.62 9.39
CA SER A 165 3.42 17.40 10.60
C SER A 165 2.85 18.82 10.49
N VAL A 166 3.10 19.50 9.37
CA VAL A 166 2.53 20.84 9.10
C VAL A 166 1.00 20.78 9.09
N ALA A 167 0.43 19.78 8.42
CA ALA A 167 -1.01 19.58 8.34
C ALA A 167 -1.65 19.26 9.70
N GLU A 168 -1.02 18.42 10.52
CA GLU A 168 -1.48 18.17 11.90
C GLU A 168 -1.49 19.47 12.72
N GLN A 169 -0.43 20.28 12.63
CA GLN A 169 -0.37 21.57 13.31
C GLN A 169 -1.47 22.52 12.84
N LEU A 170 -1.79 22.55 11.53
CA LEU A 170 -2.92 23.33 11.00
C LEU A 170 -4.25 22.86 11.59
N VAL A 171 -4.48 21.56 11.64
CA VAL A 171 -5.71 20.97 12.20
C VAL A 171 -5.85 21.32 13.68
N LEU A 172 -4.81 21.12 14.49
CA LEU A 172 -4.86 21.39 15.93
C LEU A 172 -4.98 22.90 16.24
N LYS A 173 -4.31 23.77 15.47
CA LYS A 173 -4.42 25.24 15.64
C LYS A 173 -5.80 25.79 15.27
N ASN A 174 -6.53 25.12 14.37
CA ASN A 174 -7.89 25.52 14.01
C ASN A 174 -8.96 25.06 15.03
N ASN A 175 -8.60 24.24 16.02
CA ASN A 175 -9.51 23.91 17.11
C ASN A 175 -9.92 25.17 17.88
N GLY A 176 -11.21 25.34 18.12
CA GLY A 176 -11.77 26.52 18.79
C GLY A 176 -12.02 27.70 17.86
N ARG A 177 -11.78 27.59 16.55
CA ARG A 177 -12.12 28.63 15.58
C ARG A 177 -13.64 28.75 15.42
N ILE A 178 -14.15 29.98 15.37
CA ILE A 178 -15.57 30.24 15.14
C ILE A 178 -15.92 29.91 13.68
N VAL A 179 -17.01 29.16 13.47
CA VAL A 179 -17.53 28.86 12.13
C VAL A 179 -18.55 29.92 11.69
N GLU A 180 -18.51 30.31 10.42
CA GLU A 180 -19.28 31.46 9.89
C GLU A 180 -20.78 31.18 9.86
N SER A 181 -21.15 30.04 9.26
CA SER A 181 -22.55 29.65 9.05
C SER A 181 -23.20 28.93 10.24
N GLY A 182 -22.49 28.80 11.38
CA GLY A 182 -22.93 27.99 12.53
C GLY A 182 -23.29 28.79 13.79
N HIS A 183 -23.72 30.05 13.63
CA HIS A 183 -24.19 30.91 14.73
C HIS A 183 -23.22 31.01 15.93
N GLY A 184 -21.91 31.13 15.67
CA GLY A 184 -20.90 31.25 16.73
C GLY A 184 -20.41 29.90 17.30
N SER A 185 -20.80 28.78 16.70
CA SER A 185 -20.26 27.46 17.07
C SER A 185 -18.76 27.38 16.83
N LEU A 186 -18.08 26.53 17.61
CA LEU A 186 -16.63 26.35 17.55
C LEU A 186 -16.28 25.07 16.77
N LEU A 187 -15.28 25.17 15.90
CA LEU A 187 -14.67 24.02 15.23
C LEU A 187 -13.93 23.17 16.28
N SER A 188 -14.29 21.90 16.38
CA SER A 188 -13.59 20.91 17.20
C SER A 188 -12.80 19.97 16.28
N THR A 189 -11.50 19.86 16.52
CA THR A 189 -10.62 19.01 15.71
C THR A 189 -9.93 17.94 16.55
N CYS A 190 -9.56 16.81 15.94
CA CYS A 190 -8.79 15.74 16.59
C CYS A 190 -7.85 15.10 15.55
N ALA A 191 -6.63 14.73 15.96
CA ALA A 191 -5.67 14.07 15.09
C ALA A 191 -5.33 12.66 15.60
N ILE A 192 -5.34 11.67 14.71
CA ILE A 192 -4.93 10.30 15.00
C ILE A 192 -3.60 10.02 14.31
N ARG A 193 -2.52 9.83 15.08
CA ARG A 193 -1.20 9.45 14.59
C ARG A 193 -1.15 7.93 14.49
N CYS A 194 -1.04 7.42 13.26
CA CYS A 194 -0.96 5.99 13.02
C CYS A 194 0.41 5.57 12.43
N PRO A 195 0.82 4.31 12.66
CA PRO A 195 1.94 3.69 11.97
C PRO A 195 1.53 3.21 10.57
N LEU A 196 2.31 2.29 9.99
CA LEU A 196 1.93 1.56 8.79
C LEU A 196 0.64 0.77 9.02
N VAL A 197 -0.35 1.03 8.17
CA VAL A 197 -1.63 0.31 8.16
C VAL A 197 -1.50 -0.92 7.26
N TYR A 198 -1.98 -2.07 7.74
CA TYR A 198 -2.04 -3.29 6.95
C TYR A 198 -3.43 -3.94 7.03
N GLY A 199 -3.70 -4.81 6.06
CA GLY A 199 -4.94 -5.57 6.01
C GLY A 199 -5.27 -6.06 4.60
N PRO A 200 -6.39 -6.79 4.43
CA PRO A 200 -6.97 -7.07 3.13
C PRO A 200 -7.08 -5.79 2.29
N GLY A 201 -6.66 -5.85 1.02
CA GLY A 201 -6.76 -4.72 0.09
C GLY A 201 -5.76 -3.58 0.29
N GLU A 202 -4.69 -3.78 1.05
CA GLU A 202 -3.55 -2.85 1.06
C GLU A 202 -2.84 -2.88 -0.32
N GLU A 203 -2.74 -1.73 -0.98
CA GLU A 203 -2.25 -1.62 -2.37
C GLU A 203 -0.91 -0.87 -2.49
N LYS A 204 -0.45 -0.18 -1.45
CA LYS A 204 0.72 0.72 -1.54
C LYS A 204 2.00 0.05 -1.05
N TYR A 205 1.98 -0.55 0.15
CA TYR A 205 3.16 -1.09 0.81
C TYR A 205 3.33 -2.60 0.59
N LEU A 206 2.38 -3.40 1.05
CA LEU A 206 2.39 -4.87 0.95
C LEU A 206 2.34 -5.32 -0.50
N ASP A 207 1.49 -4.72 -1.33
CA ASP A 207 1.41 -5.11 -2.74
C ASP A 207 2.73 -4.85 -3.49
N ARG A 208 3.41 -3.72 -3.18
CA ARG A 208 4.74 -3.43 -3.71
C ARG A 208 5.76 -4.45 -3.23
N ILE A 209 5.81 -4.73 -1.92
CA ILE A 209 6.75 -5.70 -1.33
C ILE A 209 6.53 -7.10 -1.94
N ILE A 210 5.28 -7.53 -2.11
CA ILE A 210 4.93 -8.80 -2.73
C ILE A 210 5.35 -8.82 -4.20
N SER A 211 5.14 -7.72 -4.93
CA SER A 211 5.59 -7.61 -6.32
C SER A 211 7.11 -7.66 -6.42
N ASP A 212 7.84 -6.99 -5.52
CA ASP A 212 9.31 -7.02 -5.48
C ASP A 212 9.82 -8.41 -5.11
N ALA A 213 9.19 -9.09 -4.14
CA ALA A 213 9.51 -10.47 -3.79
C ALA A 213 9.29 -11.43 -4.97
N ARG A 214 8.16 -11.29 -5.68
CA ARG A 214 7.85 -12.06 -6.91
C ARG A 214 8.91 -11.83 -7.98
N LEU A 215 9.38 -10.59 -8.16
CA LEU A 215 10.40 -10.23 -9.14
C LEU A 215 11.83 -10.61 -8.70
N GLY A 216 12.02 -11.06 -7.45
CA GLY A 216 13.34 -11.33 -6.87
C GLY A 216 14.13 -10.05 -6.56
N LEU A 217 13.45 -8.93 -6.37
CA LEU A 217 14.00 -7.61 -6.06
C LEU A 217 14.02 -7.32 -4.55
N LEU A 218 13.40 -8.15 -3.71
CA LEU A 218 13.53 -8.03 -2.26
C LEU A 218 14.91 -8.59 -1.82
N LEU A 219 15.97 -7.81 -2.03
CA LEU A 219 17.37 -8.28 -1.96
C LEU A 219 17.99 -8.26 -0.56
N PHE A 220 17.57 -7.33 0.32
CA PHE A 220 18.24 -7.09 1.59
C PHE A 220 17.25 -6.89 2.75
N LYS A 221 17.61 -7.43 3.92
CA LYS A 221 17.09 -6.95 5.20
C LYS A 221 17.82 -5.66 5.57
N ILE A 222 17.11 -4.62 5.98
CA ILE A 222 17.68 -3.29 6.22
C ILE A 222 17.77 -3.04 7.73
N GLY A 223 18.94 -2.58 8.18
CA GLY A 223 19.13 -2.16 9.58
C GLY A 223 19.37 -3.32 10.55
N ASP A 224 19.19 -3.03 11.84
CA ASP A 224 19.40 -3.98 12.93
C ASP A 224 18.24 -4.99 12.99
N PRO A 225 18.49 -6.31 13.11
CA PRO A 225 17.43 -7.31 13.28
C PRO A 225 16.54 -7.09 14.52
N ASN A 226 17.04 -6.40 15.54
CA ASN A 226 16.29 -6.07 16.76
C ASN A 226 15.50 -4.77 16.65
N SER A 227 15.62 -4.02 15.55
CA SER A 227 14.85 -2.79 15.34
C SER A 227 13.35 -3.11 15.31
N LYS A 228 12.55 -2.31 16.00
CA LYS A 228 11.10 -2.52 16.11
C LYS A 228 10.31 -1.32 15.62
N ILE A 229 9.20 -1.60 14.96
CA ILE A 229 8.26 -0.60 14.51
C ILE A 229 6.83 -1.00 14.88
N ASP A 230 5.96 0.00 14.97
CA ASP A 230 4.52 -0.24 15.12
C ASP A 230 3.87 -0.62 13.79
N TRP A 231 2.79 -1.39 13.90
CA TRP A 231 1.83 -1.66 12.85
C TRP A 231 0.41 -1.46 13.39
N ILE A 232 -0.54 -1.21 12.50
CA ILE A 232 -1.95 -1.18 12.87
C ILE A 232 -2.81 -1.88 11.82
N TYR A 233 -3.67 -2.79 12.28
CA TYR A 233 -4.63 -3.43 11.41
C TYR A 233 -5.73 -2.44 10.97
N VAL A 234 -6.20 -2.58 9.73
CA VAL A 234 -7.21 -1.67 9.13
C VAL A 234 -8.45 -1.50 10.02
N ASP A 235 -8.96 -2.56 10.64
CA ASP A 235 -10.14 -2.45 11.50
C ASP A 235 -9.85 -1.77 12.85
N ASN A 236 -8.62 -1.91 13.35
CA ASN A 236 -8.19 -1.23 14.58
C ASN A 236 -8.02 0.28 14.34
N ILE A 237 -7.48 0.71 13.20
CA ILE A 237 -7.43 2.14 12.87
C ILE A 237 -8.82 2.71 12.60
N VAL A 238 -9.73 1.95 11.98
CA VAL A 238 -11.14 2.34 11.83
C VAL A 238 -11.78 2.54 13.20
N LEU A 239 -11.56 1.63 14.16
CA LEU A 239 -12.04 1.78 15.53
C LEU A 239 -11.52 3.08 16.17
N ALA A 240 -10.23 3.37 16.07
CA ALA A 240 -9.65 4.61 16.60
C ALA A 240 -10.31 5.87 16.00
N LEU A 241 -10.54 5.88 14.67
CA LEU A 241 -11.19 7.00 13.99
C LEU A 241 -12.66 7.14 14.40
N MET A 242 -13.38 6.04 14.61
CA MET A 242 -14.75 6.08 15.12
C MET A 242 -14.82 6.60 16.57
N LEU A 243 -13.91 6.16 17.44
CA LEU A 243 -13.83 6.65 18.82
C LEU A 243 -13.52 8.16 18.86
N ALA A 244 -12.60 8.64 18.02
CA ALA A 244 -12.32 10.06 17.88
C ALA A 244 -13.54 10.85 17.36
N THR A 245 -14.25 10.29 16.38
CA THR A 245 -15.46 10.89 15.80
C THR A 245 -16.56 11.01 16.86
N THR A 246 -16.91 9.92 17.53
CA THR A 246 -17.90 9.91 18.62
C THR A 246 -17.46 10.82 19.78
N GLY A 247 -16.17 10.81 20.13
CA GLY A 247 -15.60 11.69 21.14
C GLY A 247 -15.80 13.18 20.79
N LEU A 248 -15.57 13.58 19.54
CA LEU A 248 -15.81 14.94 19.07
C LEU A 248 -17.31 15.30 19.05
N MET A 249 -18.17 14.34 18.75
CA MET A 249 -19.63 14.52 18.72
C MET A 249 -20.26 14.66 20.11
N SER A 250 -19.55 14.25 21.16
CA SER A 250 -20.03 14.42 22.53
C SER A 250 -20.16 15.90 22.93
N LYS A 251 -21.13 16.21 23.79
CA LYS A 251 -21.39 17.58 24.28
C LYS A 251 -20.19 18.19 25.01
N TYR A 252 -19.42 17.36 25.72
CA TYR A 252 -18.20 17.73 26.43
C TYR A 252 -17.02 16.94 25.88
N SER A 253 -16.53 17.39 24.71
CA SER A 253 -15.46 16.68 24.01
C SER A 253 -14.14 16.80 24.77
N LYS A 254 -13.69 15.68 25.34
CA LYS A 254 -12.35 15.54 25.95
C LYS A 254 -11.24 15.39 24.92
N VAL A 255 -11.61 15.18 23.65
CA VAL A 255 -10.69 14.82 22.55
C VAL A 255 -10.38 16.00 21.63
N ALA A 256 -11.16 17.09 21.73
CA ALA A 256 -10.97 18.28 20.92
C ALA A 256 -9.60 18.94 21.17
N GLY A 257 -8.94 19.33 20.08
CA GLY A 257 -7.63 19.98 20.08
C GLY A 257 -6.46 19.05 20.43
N LYS A 258 -6.66 17.73 20.41
CA LYS A 258 -5.65 16.75 20.81
C LYS A 258 -5.25 15.81 19.67
N ALA A 259 -4.02 15.33 19.75
CA ALA A 259 -3.50 14.22 18.97
C ALA A 259 -3.38 12.95 19.83
N TYR A 260 -3.44 11.78 19.18
CA TYR A 260 -3.31 10.46 19.82
C TYR A 260 -2.51 9.49 18.96
N PHE A 261 -1.52 8.82 19.55
CA PHE A 261 -0.89 7.66 18.93
C PHE A 261 -1.77 6.42 19.07
N VAL A 262 -1.93 5.69 17.96
CA VAL A 262 -2.65 4.42 17.93
C VAL A 262 -1.84 3.37 17.17
N SER A 263 -1.81 2.15 17.68
CA SER A 263 -1.19 0.98 17.05
C SER A 263 -1.84 -0.30 17.58
N ASP A 264 -1.43 -1.46 17.08
CA ASP A 264 -1.82 -2.75 17.65
C ASP A 264 -1.07 -3.06 18.98
N SER A 265 -0.21 -2.16 19.48
CA SER A 265 0.62 -2.33 20.69
C SER A 265 1.53 -3.56 20.69
N SER A 266 1.90 -4.06 19.51
CA SER A 266 2.79 -5.20 19.32
C SER A 266 3.96 -4.82 18.40
N PRO A 267 4.93 -4.02 18.89
CA PRO A 267 6.04 -3.57 18.08
C PRO A 267 6.95 -4.75 17.70
N ILE A 268 7.22 -4.90 16.41
CA ILE A 268 7.93 -6.04 15.83
C ILE A 268 8.90 -5.57 14.75
N ASN A 269 9.92 -6.37 14.45
CA ASN A 269 10.81 -6.08 13.33
C ASN A 269 10.05 -6.13 12.00
N PHE A 270 10.37 -5.22 11.09
CA PHE A 270 9.72 -5.12 9.77
C PHE A 270 9.76 -6.43 8.96
N PHE A 271 10.91 -7.12 8.94
CA PHE A 271 11.05 -8.36 8.15
C PHE A 271 10.45 -9.57 8.87
N GLU A 272 10.44 -9.57 10.21
CA GLU A 272 9.71 -10.58 11.00
C GLU A 272 8.20 -10.47 10.78
N PHE A 273 7.66 -9.25 10.73
CA PHE A 273 6.25 -9.01 10.41
C PHE A 273 5.87 -9.54 9.02
N LEU A 274 6.73 -9.34 8.02
CA LEU A 274 6.48 -9.79 6.63
C LEU A 274 6.66 -11.29 6.43
N GLN A 275 7.43 -11.95 7.30
CA GLN A 275 7.76 -13.37 7.18
C GLN A 275 6.55 -14.28 6.98
N PRO A 276 5.50 -14.26 7.83
CA PRO A 276 4.33 -15.11 7.65
C PRO A 276 3.63 -14.85 6.32
N LEU A 277 3.55 -13.58 5.88
CA LEU A 277 2.92 -13.21 4.61
C LEU A 277 3.68 -13.78 3.40
N LEU A 278 4.98 -13.50 3.30
CA LEU A 278 5.80 -13.93 2.16
C LEU A 278 5.91 -15.46 2.07
N LYS A 279 6.15 -16.13 3.20
CA LYS A 279 6.22 -17.59 3.26
C LYS A 279 4.92 -18.24 2.77
N ASN A 280 3.78 -17.72 3.19
CA ASN A 280 2.46 -18.21 2.78
C ASN A 280 2.12 -17.93 1.31
N LEU A 281 2.82 -16.98 0.68
CA LEU A 281 2.72 -16.68 -0.75
C LEU A 281 3.83 -17.34 -1.58
N ASP A 282 4.60 -18.27 -1.00
CA ASP A 282 5.73 -18.96 -1.62
C ASP A 282 6.86 -18.03 -2.09
N TYR A 283 7.08 -16.92 -1.41
CA TYR A 283 8.18 -16.01 -1.67
C TYR A 283 9.21 -16.07 -0.54
N ASP A 284 10.48 -15.95 -0.94
CA ASP A 284 11.60 -15.97 0.00
C ASP A 284 11.80 -14.59 0.64
N LEU A 285 12.23 -14.59 1.89
CA LEU A 285 12.80 -13.42 2.54
C LEU A 285 14.23 -13.18 2.05
N PRO A 286 14.73 -11.93 2.10
CA PRO A 286 16.14 -11.66 1.89
C PRO A 286 17.03 -12.46 2.84
N LYS A 287 18.09 -13.05 2.29
CA LYS A 287 19.10 -13.78 3.08
C LYS A 287 20.24 -12.89 3.57
N SER A 288 20.46 -11.78 2.88
CA SER A 288 21.51 -10.81 3.20
C SER A 288 20.94 -9.60 3.91
N SER A 289 21.76 -8.94 4.71
CA SER A 289 21.43 -7.67 5.35
C SER A 289 22.25 -6.51 4.76
N LEU A 290 21.73 -5.30 4.89
CA LEU A 290 22.37 -4.06 4.47
C LEU A 290 22.28 -3.05 5.61
N SER A 291 23.43 -2.47 6.00
CA SER A 291 23.47 -1.44 7.03
C SER A 291 22.77 -0.16 6.57
N ILE A 292 22.24 0.62 7.51
CA ILE A 292 21.49 1.85 7.22
C ILE A 292 22.28 2.81 6.32
N PRO A 293 23.57 3.14 6.59
CA PRO A 293 24.30 4.10 5.75
C PRO A 293 24.41 3.63 4.29
N LEU A 294 24.70 2.34 4.07
CA LEU A 294 24.80 1.77 2.73
C LEU A 294 23.43 1.75 2.02
N ALA A 295 22.37 1.40 2.75
CA ALA A 295 21.00 1.42 2.24
C ALA A 295 20.55 2.84 1.87
N VAL A 296 20.93 3.86 2.65
CA VAL A 296 20.69 5.28 2.33
C VAL A 296 21.46 5.69 1.07
N SER A 297 22.73 5.31 0.94
CA SER A 297 23.51 5.57 -0.28
C SER A 297 22.86 4.97 -1.52
N LEU A 298 22.42 3.71 -1.45
CA LEU A 298 21.68 3.05 -2.52
C LEU A 298 20.35 3.77 -2.82
N GLY A 299 19.61 4.14 -1.77
CA GLY A 299 18.37 4.91 -1.91
C GLY A 299 18.57 6.26 -2.57
N ASN A 300 19.68 6.95 -2.31
CA ASN A 300 20.01 8.21 -2.97
C ASN A 300 20.30 8.04 -4.46
N ILE A 301 20.96 6.94 -4.85
CA ILE A 301 21.16 6.58 -6.27
C ILE A 301 19.80 6.31 -6.93
N CYS A 302 18.94 5.50 -6.31
CA CYS A 302 17.58 5.26 -6.80
C CYS A 302 16.80 6.57 -6.94
N LYS A 303 16.83 7.45 -5.93
CA LYS A 303 16.18 8.76 -5.97
C LYS A 303 16.69 9.59 -7.16
N ALA A 304 18.00 9.66 -7.39
CA ALA A 304 18.57 10.41 -8.50
C ALA A 304 18.07 9.89 -9.87
N ILE A 305 18.08 8.58 -10.08
CA ILE A 305 17.55 7.95 -11.30
C ILE A 305 16.09 8.34 -11.51
N TYR A 306 15.26 8.25 -10.48
CA TYR A 306 13.84 8.54 -10.60
C TYR A 306 13.53 10.03 -10.76
N ILE A 307 14.36 10.93 -10.23
CA ILE A 307 14.28 12.37 -10.51
C ILE A 307 14.59 12.64 -11.98
N MET A 308 15.59 11.97 -12.57
CA MET A 308 15.86 12.08 -14.01
C MET A 308 14.69 11.57 -14.86
N LEU A 309 13.95 10.57 -14.37
CA LEU A 309 12.74 10.05 -15.00
C LEU A 309 11.46 10.82 -14.65
N SER A 310 11.57 11.95 -13.94
CA SER A 310 10.42 12.71 -13.41
C SER A 310 9.27 12.99 -14.41
N PRO A 311 9.53 13.35 -15.69
CA PRO A 311 8.44 13.62 -16.64
C PRO A 311 7.59 12.38 -16.95
N LEU A 312 8.12 11.19 -16.69
CA LEU A 312 7.51 9.92 -17.04
C LEU A 312 6.96 9.18 -15.80
N LEU A 313 7.13 9.68 -14.57
CA LEU A 313 6.79 8.93 -13.34
C LEU A 313 5.33 8.52 -13.24
N ASN A 314 4.43 9.32 -13.81
CA ASN A 314 2.99 9.06 -13.87
C ASN A 314 2.64 7.90 -14.83
N GLN A 315 3.58 7.44 -15.64
CA GLN A 315 3.38 6.32 -16.52
C GLN A 315 3.36 5.01 -15.74
N ARG A 316 2.34 4.19 -15.99
CA ARG A 316 2.12 2.89 -15.33
C ARG A 316 3.25 1.88 -15.59
N TRP A 317 3.95 2.00 -16.71
CA TRP A 317 5.03 1.08 -17.11
C TRP A 317 6.37 1.37 -16.42
N ILE A 318 6.54 2.53 -15.77
CA ILE A 318 7.74 2.79 -14.96
C ILE A 318 7.64 2.00 -13.66
N PRO A 319 8.66 1.18 -13.32
CA PRO A 319 8.66 0.38 -12.10
C PRO A 319 8.64 1.26 -10.84
N GLN A 320 8.37 0.65 -9.69
CA GLN A 320 8.54 1.33 -8.41
C GLN A 320 10.02 1.41 -8.04
N PRO A 321 10.47 2.46 -7.34
CA PRO A 321 11.83 2.51 -6.83
C PRO A 321 12.03 1.35 -5.86
N LEU A 322 13.19 0.70 -5.99
CA LEU A 322 13.59 -0.43 -5.15
C LEU A 322 13.60 -0.04 -3.68
N ILE A 323 14.21 1.11 -3.39
CA ILE A 323 14.32 1.67 -2.06
C ILE A 323 14.53 3.17 -2.16
N LEU A 324 13.88 3.94 -1.28
CA LEU A 324 14.14 5.37 -1.12
C LEU A 324 14.67 5.67 0.27
N PRO A 325 15.47 6.75 0.46
CA PRO A 325 16.07 7.05 1.75
C PRO A 325 15.07 7.10 2.91
N PRO A 326 13.87 7.73 2.80
CA PRO A 326 12.93 7.75 3.92
C PRO A 326 12.40 6.37 4.30
N GLU A 327 12.31 5.44 3.33
CA GLU A 327 11.89 4.06 3.60
C GLU A 327 12.95 3.31 4.41
N VAL A 328 14.25 3.56 4.14
CA VAL A 328 15.36 2.96 4.89
C VAL A 328 15.24 3.23 6.38
N TYR A 329 15.01 4.50 6.76
CA TYR A 329 14.90 4.87 8.16
C TYR A 329 13.62 4.33 8.79
N LYS A 330 12.49 4.34 8.06
CA LYS A 330 11.21 3.82 8.56
C LYS A 330 11.25 2.33 8.89
N VAL A 331 12.00 1.53 8.13
CA VAL A 331 12.06 0.08 8.34
C VAL A 331 13.27 -0.39 9.15
N GLY A 332 14.36 0.40 9.16
CA GLY A 332 15.64 0.00 9.74
C GLY A 332 15.98 0.66 11.08
N VAL A 333 15.23 1.68 11.52
CA VAL A 333 15.43 2.37 12.81
C VAL A 333 14.24 2.12 13.70
N THR A 334 14.49 1.76 14.96
CA THR A 334 13.43 1.55 15.97
C THR A 334 12.57 2.80 16.12
N ASN A 335 11.27 2.67 15.89
CA ASN A 335 10.29 3.73 16.09
C ASN A 335 8.93 3.13 16.47
N TYR A 336 8.62 3.14 17.75
CA TYR A 336 7.31 2.73 18.26
C TYR A 336 6.85 3.63 19.41
N TYR A 337 5.54 3.68 19.62
CA TYR A 337 4.88 4.72 20.41
C TYR A 337 3.88 4.14 21.40
N SER A 338 3.76 4.81 22.55
CA SER A 338 2.80 4.50 23.59
C SER A 338 1.39 4.90 23.15
N ILE A 339 0.45 3.97 23.25
CA ILE A 339 -0.98 4.25 23.02
C ILE A 339 -1.73 4.57 24.32
N LYS A 340 -1.01 4.83 25.43
CA LYS A 340 -1.59 5.04 26.76
C LYS A 340 -2.64 6.14 26.77
N LYS A 341 -2.34 7.29 26.15
CA LYS A 341 -3.26 8.42 26.08
C LYS A 341 -4.52 8.08 25.29
N ALA A 342 -4.40 7.32 24.20
CA ALA A 342 -5.54 6.84 23.42
C ALA A 342 -6.41 5.87 24.24
N LYS A 343 -5.81 4.95 25.01
CA LYS A 343 -6.55 4.08 25.94
C LYS A 343 -7.34 4.89 26.98
N GLU A 344 -6.67 5.84 27.65
CA GLU A 344 -7.25 6.58 28.77
C GLU A 344 -8.30 7.61 28.35
N GLU A 345 -8.11 8.30 27.21
CA GLU A 345 -9.01 9.39 26.80
C GLU A 345 -9.99 9.02 25.68
N LEU A 346 -9.65 8.08 24.78
CA LEU A 346 -10.54 7.59 23.72
C LEU A 346 -11.21 6.27 24.07
N GLY A 347 -10.69 5.51 25.04
CA GLY A 347 -11.08 4.12 25.24
C GLY A 347 -10.58 3.21 24.12
N TYR A 348 -9.51 3.58 23.44
CA TYR A 348 -8.98 2.80 22.32
C TYR A 348 -8.24 1.56 22.81
N GLU A 349 -8.79 0.39 22.53
CA GLU A 349 -8.13 -0.90 22.69
C GLU A 349 -8.20 -1.67 21.36
N PRO A 350 -7.07 -2.16 20.82
CA PRO A 350 -7.07 -2.97 19.60
C PRO A 350 -7.98 -4.20 19.78
N LYS A 351 -9.02 -4.30 18.95
CA LYS A 351 -10.00 -5.40 19.03
C LYS A 351 -9.48 -6.65 18.31
N THR A 352 -8.82 -6.46 17.17
CA THR A 352 -8.26 -7.57 16.38
C THR A 352 -6.80 -7.77 16.75
N GLN A 353 -6.42 -9.00 17.08
CA GLN A 353 -5.04 -9.34 17.41
C GLN A 353 -4.18 -9.49 16.14
N PRO A 354 -2.87 -9.20 16.19
CA PRO A 354 -1.99 -9.25 15.01
C PRO A 354 -1.99 -10.59 14.27
N GLU A 355 -2.10 -11.72 14.97
CA GLU A 355 -2.10 -13.06 14.37
C GLU A 355 -3.35 -13.31 13.52
N GLU A 356 -4.52 -12.89 14.01
CA GLU A 356 -5.79 -12.96 13.29
C GLU A 356 -5.78 -12.00 12.09
N ALA A 357 -5.36 -10.76 12.31
CA ALA A 357 -5.21 -9.75 11.28
C ALA A 357 -4.27 -10.19 10.14
N MET A 358 -3.13 -10.82 10.48
CA MET A 358 -2.20 -11.37 9.50
C MET A 358 -2.81 -12.54 8.74
N THR A 359 -3.62 -13.39 9.39
CA THR A 359 -4.32 -14.50 8.75
C THR A 359 -5.30 -14.01 7.68
N GLU A 360 -6.09 -12.97 7.98
CA GLU A 360 -7.00 -12.35 7.02
C GLU A 360 -6.23 -11.69 5.86
N THR A 361 -5.13 -11.01 6.17
CA THR A 361 -4.25 -10.39 5.17
C THR A 361 -3.68 -11.45 4.21
N ILE A 362 -3.16 -12.56 4.74
CA ILE A 362 -2.67 -13.70 3.95
C ILE A 362 -3.77 -14.27 3.08
N ARG A 363 -4.98 -14.44 3.61
CA ARG A 363 -6.12 -14.98 2.84
C ARG A 363 -6.43 -14.10 1.64
N TYR A 364 -6.50 -12.78 1.84
CA TYR A 364 -6.72 -11.82 0.76
C TYR A 364 -5.64 -11.91 -0.33
N PHE A 365 -4.35 -11.87 0.04
CA PHE A 365 -3.28 -11.92 -0.95
C PHE A 365 -3.12 -13.29 -1.61
N LYS A 366 -3.46 -14.40 -0.92
CA LYS A 366 -3.55 -15.73 -1.55
C LYS A 366 -4.64 -15.76 -2.62
N ASP A 367 -5.81 -15.21 -2.34
CA ASP A 367 -6.91 -15.14 -3.30
C ASP A 367 -6.54 -14.24 -4.49
N LYS A 368 -5.95 -13.06 -4.22
CA LYS A 368 -5.41 -12.18 -5.28
C LYS A 368 -4.39 -12.91 -6.16
N LYS A 369 -3.40 -13.59 -5.55
CA LYS A 369 -2.39 -14.39 -6.25
C LYS A 369 -3.02 -15.51 -7.10
N ARG A 370 -4.10 -16.14 -6.64
CA ARG A 370 -4.83 -17.16 -7.43
C ARG A 370 -5.54 -16.53 -8.64
N ARG A 371 -6.11 -15.33 -8.51
CA ARG A 371 -6.81 -14.68 -9.63
C ARG A 371 -5.85 -14.23 -10.73
N GLU A 372 -4.64 -13.85 -10.35
CA GLU A 372 -3.60 -13.39 -11.28
C GLU A 372 -2.74 -14.54 -11.84
N VAL A 373 -2.04 -14.25 -12.95
CA VAL A 373 -1.00 -15.14 -13.49
C VAL A 373 0.31 -14.86 -12.78
N ASP A 374 0.86 -15.88 -12.13
CA ASP A 374 2.16 -15.77 -11.47
C ASP A 374 3.29 -15.57 -12.49
N GLY A 375 4.33 -14.84 -12.11
CA GLY A 375 5.41 -14.43 -13.01
C GLY A 375 6.79 -14.83 -12.48
N PRO A 376 7.75 -15.16 -13.37
CA PRO A 376 9.09 -15.48 -12.93
C PRO A 376 9.85 -14.20 -12.52
N SER A 377 11.03 -14.39 -11.92
CA SER A 377 11.89 -13.28 -11.50
C SER A 377 12.30 -12.38 -12.67
N ILE A 378 12.74 -11.16 -12.35
CA ILE A 378 13.21 -10.19 -13.36
C ILE A 378 14.36 -10.75 -14.21
N TYR A 379 15.18 -11.65 -13.67
CA TYR A 379 16.28 -12.27 -14.40
C TYR A 379 15.79 -13.16 -15.56
N ALA A 380 14.69 -13.88 -15.37
CA ALA A 380 14.08 -14.66 -16.44
C ALA A 380 13.51 -13.72 -17.54
N TRP A 381 12.90 -12.61 -17.12
CA TRP A 381 12.45 -11.58 -18.07
C TRP A 381 13.59 -10.98 -18.88
N LEU A 382 14.68 -10.57 -18.24
CA LEU A 382 15.86 -10.02 -18.93
C LEU A 382 16.45 -11.06 -19.89
N PHE A 383 16.58 -12.31 -19.47
CA PHE A 383 17.08 -13.39 -20.32
C PHE A 383 16.20 -13.62 -21.55
N CYS A 384 14.88 -13.72 -21.38
CA CYS A 384 13.96 -14.04 -22.47
C CYS A 384 13.62 -12.84 -23.37
N VAL A 385 13.54 -11.62 -22.83
CA VAL A 385 13.14 -10.42 -23.60
C VAL A 385 14.33 -9.72 -24.25
N ILE A 386 15.53 -9.80 -23.65
CA ILE A 386 16.73 -9.17 -24.22
C ILE A 386 17.64 -10.24 -24.82
N GLY A 387 17.97 -11.28 -24.04
CA GLY A 387 18.92 -12.31 -24.44
C GLY A 387 18.47 -13.08 -25.68
N LEU A 388 17.25 -13.65 -25.65
CA LEU A 388 16.75 -14.47 -26.75
C LEU A 388 16.56 -13.70 -28.07
N PRO A 389 15.93 -12.50 -28.11
CA PRO A 389 15.88 -11.69 -29.31
C PRO A 389 17.26 -11.29 -29.83
N SER A 390 18.24 -11.06 -28.94
CA SER A 390 19.62 -10.81 -29.36
C SER A 390 20.22 -12.02 -30.08
N ILE A 391 20.03 -13.24 -29.56
CA ILE A 391 20.49 -14.48 -30.21
C ILE A 391 19.82 -14.67 -31.57
N LEU A 392 18.49 -14.46 -31.65
CA LEU A 392 17.73 -14.58 -32.89
C LEU A 392 18.16 -13.54 -33.93
N SER A 393 18.36 -12.30 -33.49
CA SER A 393 18.83 -11.21 -34.35
C SER A 393 20.20 -11.55 -34.95
N VAL A 394 21.13 -12.01 -34.13
CA VAL A 394 22.48 -12.39 -34.59
C VAL A 394 22.45 -13.56 -35.57
N ALA A 395 21.57 -14.55 -35.34
CA ALA A 395 21.47 -15.76 -36.16
C ALA A 395 20.88 -15.50 -37.56
N TRP A 396 19.91 -14.59 -37.67
CA TRP A 396 19.05 -14.46 -38.86
C TRP A 396 19.08 -13.11 -39.57
N LEU A 397 19.45 -12.01 -38.89
CA LEU A 397 19.47 -10.67 -39.49
C LEU A 397 20.81 -10.37 -40.20
N PRO A 398 20.81 -9.47 -41.19
CA PRO A 398 22.04 -8.96 -41.81
C PRO A 398 22.88 -8.13 -40.82
N ASP A 399 24.14 -7.89 -41.17
CA ASP A 399 25.11 -7.14 -40.38
C ASP A 399 24.79 -5.63 -40.35
N ILE A 400 23.81 -5.26 -39.53
CA ILE A 400 23.35 -3.87 -39.35
C ILE A 400 23.44 -3.50 -37.86
N GLY A 401 23.98 -2.31 -37.56
CA GLY A 401 24.05 -1.79 -36.19
C GLY A 401 24.92 -2.65 -35.27
N PRO A 402 24.44 -3.08 -34.09
CA PRO A 402 25.25 -3.84 -33.11
C PRO A 402 25.42 -5.33 -33.47
N ILE A 403 24.72 -5.83 -34.49
CA ILE A 403 24.70 -7.25 -34.88
C ILE A 403 26.10 -7.83 -35.14
N PRO A 404 27.02 -7.15 -35.87
CA PRO A 404 28.35 -7.71 -36.17
C PRO A 404 29.16 -8.00 -34.89
N PHE A 405 29.11 -7.09 -33.92
CA PHE A 405 29.79 -7.26 -32.63
C PHE A 405 29.21 -8.44 -31.83
N LEU A 406 27.88 -8.50 -31.71
CA LEU A 406 27.20 -9.61 -31.03
C LEU A 406 27.44 -10.95 -31.74
N ARG A 407 27.62 -10.94 -33.06
CA ARG A 407 27.96 -12.13 -33.86
C ARG A 407 29.33 -12.68 -33.56
N VAL A 408 30.33 -11.83 -33.31
CA VAL A 408 31.66 -12.28 -32.86
C VAL A 408 31.54 -13.04 -31.53
N ILE A 409 30.79 -12.49 -30.58
CA ILE A 409 30.55 -13.14 -29.28
C ILE A 409 29.79 -14.47 -29.45
N ALA A 410 28.74 -14.49 -30.28
CA ALA A 410 28.00 -15.71 -30.54
C ALA A 410 28.86 -16.77 -31.22
N LEU A 411 29.71 -16.41 -32.19
CA LEU A 411 30.61 -17.35 -32.86
C LEU A 411 31.72 -17.88 -31.96
N PHE A 412 32.16 -17.10 -30.97
CA PHE A 412 33.05 -17.60 -29.94
C PHE A 412 32.42 -18.78 -29.16
N ILE A 413 31.11 -18.70 -28.88
CA ILE A 413 30.36 -19.72 -28.14
C ILE A 413 29.94 -20.89 -29.04
N PHE A 414 29.23 -20.60 -30.14
CA PHE A 414 28.60 -21.60 -31.01
C PHE A 414 29.54 -22.16 -32.10
N ARG A 415 30.73 -21.56 -32.28
CA ARG A 415 31.78 -21.96 -33.23
C ARG A 415 31.43 -21.85 -34.72
N SER A 416 30.15 -21.82 -35.10
CA SER A 416 29.70 -21.61 -36.48
C SER A 416 28.31 -20.97 -36.56
N MET A 417 28.03 -20.27 -37.66
CA MET A 417 26.70 -19.70 -37.94
C MET A 417 25.63 -20.78 -38.11
N LEU A 418 26.00 -21.96 -38.64
CA LEU A 418 25.08 -23.08 -38.80
C LEU A 418 24.63 -23.60 -37.43
N ALA A 419 25.57 -23.82 -36.51
CA ALA A 419 25.25 -24.26 -35.14
C ALA A 419 24.37 -23.24 -34.40
N LEU A 420 24.65 -21.94 -34.54
CA LEU A 420 23.83 -20.87 -33.96
C LEU A 420 22.40 -20.87 -34.53
N ARG A 421 22.23 -21.03 -35.85
CA ARG A 421 20.92 -21.09 -36.52
C ARG A 421 20.12 -22.32 -36.11
N ILE A 422 20.77 -23.48 -36.05
CA ILE A 422 20.14 -24.72 -35.56
C ILE A 422 19.70 -24.54 -34.10
N ALA A 423 20.60 -24.08 -33.23
CA ALA A 423 20.29 -23.86 -31.82
C ALA A 423 19.13 -22.88 -31.63
N SER A 424 19.15 -21.74 -32.31
CA SER A 424 18.07 -20.75 -32.24
C SER A 424 16.73 -21.29 -32.78
N GLY A 425 16.75 -22.08 -33.86
CA GLY A 425 15.56 -22.75 -34.39
C GLY A 425 14.96 -23.77 -33.41
N ILE A 426 15.81 -24.57 -32.75
CA ILE A 426 15.39 -25.51 -31.69
C ILE A 426 14.74 -24.75 -30.54
N VAL A 427 15.36 -23.65 -30.08
CA VAL A 427 14.83 -22.84 -28.97
C VAL A 427 13.46 -22.23 -29.33
N VAL A 428 13.29 -21.67 -30.53
CA VAL A 428 11.99 -21.13 -30.97
C VAL A 428 10.94 -22.23 -31.02
N THR A 429 11.27 -23.39 -31.58
CA THR A 429 10.35 -24.53 -31.64
C THR A 429 9.96 -25.01 -30.24
N ALA A 430 10.91 -25.05 -29.31
CA ALA A 430 10.64 -25.39 -27.91
C ALA A 430 9.71 -24.37 -27.25
N HIS A 431 9.95 -23.07 -27.38
CA HIS A 431 9.08 -22.01 -26.84
C HIS A 431 7.64 -22.12 -27.35
N VAL A 432 7.45 -22.31 -28.65
CA VAL A 432 6.12 -22.47 -29.27
C VAL A 432 5.44 -23.72 -28.74
N SER A 433 6.17 -24.84 -28.68
CA SER A 433 5.64 -26.12 -28.17
C SER A 433 5.25 -26.02 -26.70
N GLU A 434 6.08 -25.40 -25.86
CA GLU A 434 5.81 -25.12 -24.45
C GLU A 434 4.59 -24.21 -24.28
N ALA A 435 4.41 -23.20 -25.14
CA ALA A 435 3.25 -22.32 -25.09
C ALA A 435 1.94 -23.07 -25.38
N PHE A 436 1.90 -23.90 -26.43
CA PHE A 436 0.73 -24.73 -26.72
C PHE A 436 0.45 -25.76 -25.62
N TYR A 437 1.50 -26.37 -25.06
CA TYR A 437 1.35 -27.25 -23.90
C TYR A 437 0.83 -26.49 -22.68
N ALA A 438 1.32 -25.28 -22.40
CA ALA A 438 0.83 -24.41 -21.34
C ALA A 438 -0.64 -24.05 -21.55
N LEU A 439 -1.07 -23.75 -22.77
CA LEU A 439 -2.49 -23.50 -23.08
C LEU A 439 -3.35 -24.73 -22.78
N TRP A 440 -2.92 -25.90 -23.22
CA TRP A 440 -3.60 -27.18 -22.96
C TRP A 440 -3.71 -27.46 -21.46
N LEU A 441 -2.62 -27.23 -20.71
CA LEU A 441 -2.59 -27.45 -19.26
C LEU A 441 -3.43 -26.41 -18.51
N ALA A 442 -3.29 -25.14 -18.85
CA ALA A 442 -3.99 -24.04 -18.21
C ALA A 442 -5.51 -24.13 -18.41
N ARG A 443 -6.00 -24.66 -19.54
CA ARG A 443 -7.45 -24.93 -19.70
C ARG A 443 -8.03 -25.90 -18.66
N ARG A 444 -7.20 -26.75 -18.04
CA ARG A 444 -7.62 -27.67 -16.97
C ARG A 444 -7.40 -27.12 -15.57
N VAL A 445 -6.30 -26.38 -15.39
CA VAL A 445 -5.82 -25.91 -14.08
C VAL A 445 -6.33 -24.50 -13.80
N ASP A 446 -6.14 -23.58 -14.74
CA ASP A 446 -6.47 -22.16 -14.59
C ASP A 446 -7.22 -21.63 -15.82
N PRO A 447 -8.47 -22.10 -16.06
CA PRO A 447 -9.19 -21.80 -17.30
C PRO A 447 -9.44 -20.30 -17.48
N ARG A 448 -9.59 -19.55 -16.38
CA ARG A 448 -9.78 -18.09 -16.41
C ARG A 448 -8.60 -17.35 -17.04
N ASN A 449 -7.39 -17.86 -16.88
CA ASN A 449 -6.17 -17.23 -17.36
C ASN A 449 -5.46 -18.02 -18.46
N ALA A 450 -6.12 -18.98 -19.11
CA ALA A 450 -5.48 -19.88 -20.06
C ALA A 450 -4.77 -19.14 -21.23
N SER A 451 -5.38 -18.06 -21.73
CA SER A 451 -4.78 -17.20 -22.76
C SER A 451 -3.54 -16.46 -22.25
N ALA A 452 -3.59 -15.95 -21.01
CA ALA A 452 -2.47 -15.25 -20.41
C ALA A 452 -1.28 -16.20 -20.15
N TRP A 453 -1.54 -17.43 -19.70
CA TRP A 453 -0.52 -18.48 -19.59
C TRP A 453 0.12 -18.83 -20.94
N PHE A 454 -0.67 -18.90 -22.02
CA PHE A 454 -0.14 -19.11 -23.37
C PHE A 454 0.83 -18.00 -23.79
N TRP A 455 0.38 -16.75 -23.77
CA TRP A 455 1.22 -15.62 -24.22
C TRP A 455 2.46 -15.44 -23.34
N ARG A 456 2.32 -15.64 -22.04
CA ARG A 456 3.45 -15.55 -21.12
C ARG A 456 4.46 -16.68 -21.33
N THR A 457 4.00 -17.90 -21.58
CA THR A 457 4.89 -19.04 -21.88
C THR A 457 5.52 -18.93 -23.26
N LEU A 458 4.83 -18.34 -24.24
CA LEU A 458 5.46 -18.03 -25.52
C LEU A 458 6.64 -17.06 -25.34
N LEU A 459 6.47 -16.07 -24.48
CA LEU A 459 7.51 -15.08 -24.19
C LEU A 459 8.62 -15.60 -23.28
N LEU A 460 8.28 -16.37 -22.23
CA LEU A 460 9.20 -16.73 -21.13
C LEU A 460 9.50 -18.22 -21.03
N ALA A 461 8.95 -19.04 -21.94
CA ALA A 461 9.21 -20.47 -22.05
C ALA A 461 9.06 -21.23 -20.72
N THR A 462 9.98 -22.16 -20.48
CA THR A 462 10.07 -23.01 -19.30
C THR A 462 9.91 -22.26 -17.98
N PHE A 463 10.35 -20.99 -17.90
CA PHE A 463 10.20 -20.20 -16.67
C PHE A 463 8.73 -19.95 -16.32
N SER A 464 7.88 -19.68 -17.31
CA SER A 464 6.43 -19.57 -17.13
C SER A 464 5.79 -20.95 -16.94
N LEU A 465 6.18 -21.95 -17.74
CA LEU A 465 5.58 -23.28 -17.68
C LEU A 465 5.80 -23.96 -16.32
N ARG A 466 6.97 -23.79 -15.69
CA ARG A 466 7.27 -24.31 -14.34
C ARG A 466 6.32 -23.75 -13.27
N LEU A 467 5.92 -22.48 -13.39
CA LEU A 467 4.96 -21.86 -12.47
C LEU A 467 3.56 -22.47 -12.63
N LEU A 468 3.14 -22.72 -13.87
CA LEU A 468 1.88 -23.42 -14.15
C LEU A 468 1.89 -24.85 -13.61
N TRP A 469 3.03 -25.57 -13.69
CA TRP A 469 3.18 -26.88 -13.05
C TRP A 469 3.08 -26.82 -11.53
N LYS A 470 3.73 -25.83 -10.88
CA LYS A 470 3.59 -25.62 -9.43
C LYS A 470 2.13 -25.38 -9.04
N ARG A 471 1.40 -24.61 -9.85
CA ARG A 471 -0.03 -24.35 -9.65
C ARG A 471 -0.88 -25.63 -9.77
N ARG A 472 -0.62 -26.47 -10.79
CA ARG A 472 -1.24 -27.79 -10.94
C ARG A 472 -1.02 -28.66 -9.71
N GLY A 473 0.22 -28.73 -9.21
CA GLY A 473 0.56 -29.54 -8.03
C GLY A 473 -0.30 -29.16 -6.82
N LYS A 474 -0.46 -27.86 -6.56
CA LYS A 474 -1.29 -27.34 -5.47
C LYS A 474 -2.78 -27.65 -5.63
N GLU A 475 -3.30 -27.64 -6.86
CA GLU A 475 -4.70 -27.99 -7.12
C GLU A 475 -4.96 -29.49 -6.91
N VAL A 476 -4.02 -30.34 -7.33
CA VAL A 476 -4.10 -31.78 -7.09
C VAL A 476 -4.09 -32.07 -5.58
N GLU A 477 -3.18 -31.44 -4.84
CA GLU A 477 -3.10 -31.56 -3.37
C GLU A 477 -4.40 -31.10 -2.69
N GLN A 478 -4.94 -29.94 -3.07
CA GLN A 478 -6.22 -29.44 -2.53
C GLN A 478 -7.41 -30.34 -2.87
N THR A 479 -7.41 -30.94 -4.06
CA THR A 479 -8.47 -31.88 -4.46
C THR A 479 -8.37 -33.16 -3.64
N ALA A 480 -7.17 -33.71 -3.46
CA ALA A 480 -6.95 -34.88 -2.62
C ALA A 480 -7.34 -34.65 -1.16
N ILE A 481 -7.09 -33.46 -0.60
CA ILE A 481 -7.57 -33.09 0.75
C ILE A 481 -9.11 -33.05 0.79
N ARG A 482 -9.76 -32.43 -0.20
CA ARG A 482 -11.24 -32.37 -0.28
C ARG A 482 -11.89 -33.74 -0.41
N GLU A 483 -11.23 -34.66 -1.11
CA GLU A 483 -11.69 -36.04 -1.31
C GLU A 483 -11.31 -36.96 -0.14
N GLY A 484 -10.67 -36.44 0.92
CA GLY A 484 -10.26 -37.22 2.08
C GLY A 484 -9.12 -38.22 1.81
N LEU A 485 -8.45 -38.10 0.66
CA LEU A 485 -7.32 -38.93 0.25
C LEU A 485 -6.01 -38.50 0.94
N LEU A 486 -5.98 -37.28 1.49
CA LEU A 486 -4.91 -36.76 2.34
C LEU A 486 -5.54 -36.16 3.60
N THR A 487 -5.01 -36.51 4.76
CA THR A 487 -5.34 -35.83 6.02
C THR A 487 -4.59 -34.51 6.10
N ASP A 488 -5.23 -33.47 6.66
CA ASP A 488 -4.70 -32.12 6.80
C ASP A 488 -3.51 -32.10 7.78
N SER A 489 -2.34 -32.57 7.34
CA SER A 489 -1.13 -32.65 8.17
C SER A 489 -0.27 -31.40 8.00
N MET A 490 -0.85 -30.21 8.16
CA MET A 490 -0.09 -28.96 8.36
C MET A 490 -0.91 -27.94 9.16
N SER A 491 -1.12 -28.23 10.44
CA SER A 491 -1.46 -27.22 11.46
C SER A 491 -0.34 -27.14 12.51
N VAL A 492 0.83 -26.60 12.15
CA VAL A 492 1.79 -25.94 13.06
C VAL A 492 2.54 -24.86 12.29
#